data_AF-A0A536TF87-F1
#
_entry.id   AF-A0A536TF87-F1
#
_cell.length_a   1.000
_cell.length_b   1.000
_cell.length_c   1.000
_cell.angle_alpha   90.00
_cell.angle_beta   90.00
_cell.angle_gamma   90.00
#
_symmetry.space_group_name_H-M   'P 1'
#
loop_
_entity.id
_entity.type
_entity.pdbx_description
1 polymer ?
#
loop_
_entity_poly.entity_id
_entity_poly.type
_entity_poly.pdbx_seq_one_letter_code
_entity_poly.pdbx_strand_id
1 'polypeptide(L)' 'MSEPFVLTERPSVYLASKSPRRQELLRQLGIEFTELLLREAPGRERDIVEAPRKDEPPLEYVKRVARV' A
#
# COMPACT_ATOMS: atom_id res chain seq x y z
N MET A 1 -6.88 -27.06 19.31
CA MET A 1 -6.92 -25.82 20.11
C MET A 1 -5.95 -24.85 19.46
N SER A 2 -6.42 -24.11 18.46
CA SER A 2 -5.65 -23.09 17.75
C SER A 2 -5.94 -21.76 18.43
N GLU A 3 -4.93 -21.17 19.06
CA GLU A 3 -5.06 -19.87 19.71
C GLU A 3 -5.45 -18.82 18.66
N PRO A 4 -6.49 -17.99 18.92
CA PRO A 4 -6.82 -16.91 18.02
C PRO A 4 -5.67 -15.91 18.05
N PHE A 5 -5.17 -15.54 16.88
CA PHE A 5 -4.18 -14.49 16.69
C PHE A 5 -4.83 -13.17 17.13
N VAL A 6 -4.64 -12.78 18.40
CA VAL A 6 -5.14 -11.50 18.92
C VAL A 6 -4.23 -10.41 18.35
N LEU A 7 -4.65 -9.80 17.24
CA LEU A 7 -4.02 -8.62 16.71
C LEU A 7 -4.48 -7.42 17.54
N THR A 8 -3.52 -6.89 18.31
CA THR A 8 -3.41 -5.57 18.92
C THR A 8 -4.37 -4.50 18.39
N GLU A 9 -4.76 -3.55 19.25
CA GLU A 9 -5.66 -2.40 19.01
C GLU A 9 -5.28 -1.43 17.85
N ARG A 10 -4.28 -1.77 17.03
CA ARG A 10 -3.86 -1.05 15.82
C ARG A 10 -3.75 -2.02 14.63
N PRO A 11 -4.13 -1.58 13.42
CA PRO A 11 -4.03 -2.42 12.23
C PRO A 11 -2.59 -2.94 12.05
N SER A 12 -2.47 -4.21 11.65
CA SER A 12 -1.15 -4.84 11.49
C SER A 12 -0.30 -4.14 10.41
N VAL A 13 -0.96 -3.56 9.40
CA VAL A 13 -0.34 -2.77 8.33
C VAL A 13 -1.25 -1.64 7.84
N TYR A 14 -0.65 -0.57 7.33
CA TYR A 14 -1.37 0.45 6.56
C TYR A 14 -1.21 0.20 5.06
N LEU A 15 -2.31 0.11 4.32
CA LEU A 15 -2.29 -0.08 2.88
C LEU A 15 -2.25 1.29 2.17
N ALA A 16 -1.09 1.68 1.67
CA ALA A 16 -0.92 2.85 0.80
C ALA A 16 -1.39 2.59 -0.65
N SER A 17 -2.59 2.04 -0.81
CA SER A 17 -3.17 1.78 -2.13
C SER A 17 -4.69 1.74 -2.09
N LYS A 18 -5.32 2.45 -3.01
CA LYS A 18 -6.78 2.42 -3.23
C LYS A 18 -7.23 1.28 -4.16
N SER A 19 -6.35 0.34 -4.49
CA SER A 19 -6.68 -0.73 -5.45
C SER A 19 -7.54 -1.82 -4.79
N PRO A 20 -8.78 -2.07 -5.26
CA PRO A 20 -9.63 -3.11 -4.70
C PRO A 20 -9.01 -4.50 -4.77
N ARG A 21 -8.19 -4.74 -5.81
CA ARG A 21 -7.47 -6.01 -5.99
C ARG A 21 -6.42 -6.24 -4.90
N ARG A 22 -5.71 -5.19 -4.45
CA ARG A 22 -4.70 -5.33 -3.39
C ARG A 22 -5.35 -5.57 -2.04
N GLN A 23 -6.49 -4.92 -1.78
CA GLN A 23 -7.29 -5.17 -0.59
C GLN A 23 -7.76 -6.62 -0.53
N GLU A 24 -8.27 -7.14 -1.66
CA GLU A 24 -8.73 -8.52 -1.75
C GLU A 24 -7.60 -9.53 -1.48
N LEU A 25 -6.41 -9.30 -2.05
CA LEU A 25 -5.24 -10.14 -1.78
C LEU A 25 -4.87 -10.15 -0.29
N LEU A 26 -4.89 -9.01 0.40
CA LEU A 26 -4.60 -8.95 1.83
C LEU A 26 -5.66 -9.67 2.66
N ARG A 27 -6.94 -9.54 2.29
CA ARG A 27 -8.05 -10.27 2.93
C ARG A 27 -7.89 -11.78 2.77
N GLN A 28 -7.53 -12.25 1.58
CA GLN A 28 -7.27 -13.68 1.32
C GLN A 28 -6.11 -14.23 2.17
N LEU A 29 -5.12 -13.39 2.46
CA LEU A 29 -4.00 -13.73 3.34
C LEU A 29 -4.33 -13.59 4.85
N GLY A 30 -5.55 -13.15 5.21
CA GLY A 30 -5.95 -12.93 6.60
C GLY A 30 -5.21 -11.78 7.29
N ILE A 31 -4.70 -10.81 6.51
CA ILE A 31 -3.95 -9.67 7.03
C ILE A 31 -4.92 -8.51 7.31
N GLU A 32 -5.01 -8.08 8.57
CA GLU A 32 -5.75 -6.88 8.96
C GLU A 32 -5.03 -5.60 8.52
N PHE A 33 -5.71 -4.72 7.80
CA PHE A 33 -5.12 -3.48 7.30
C PHE A 33 -6.06 -2.28 7.41
N THR A 34 -5.46 -1.09 7.45
CA THR A 34 -6.19 0.18 7.28
C THR A 34 -5.71 0.88 6.03
N GLU A 35 -6.64 1.34 5.19
CA GLU A 35 -6.29 2.11 4.00
C GLU A 35 -5.73 3.48 4.39
N LEU A 36 -4.55 3.81 3.87
CA LEU A 36 -3.98 5.12 4.04
C LEU A 36 -4.54 6.06 2.97
N LEU A 37 -5.25 7.10 3.41
CA LEU A 37 -5.76 8.14 2.52
C LEU A 37 -4.59 9.00 2.02
N LEU A 38 -3.97 8.57 0.90
CA LEU A 38 -3.00 9.37 0.17
C LEU A 38 -3.63 10.70 -0.25
N ARG A 39 -2.92 11.80 -0.05
CA ARG A 39 -3.43 13.15 -0.32
C ARG A 39 -3.43 13.39 -1.82
N GLU A 40 -4.56 13.11 -2.45
CA GLU A 40 -4.77 13.30 -3.90
C GLU A 40 -5.67 14.50 -4.22
N ALA A 41 -5.88 15.41 -3.26
CA ALA A 41 -6.76 16.57 -3.46
C ALA A 41 -6.21 17.51 -4.56
N PRO A 42 -7.07 18.06 -5.44
CA PRO A 42 -6.66 19.05 -6.43
C PRO A 42 -5.97 20.25 -5.74
N GLY A 43 -4.74 20.57 -6.17
CA GLY A 43 -3.97 21.69 -5.62
C GLY A 43 -2.99 21.35 -4.49
N ARG A 44 -2.77 20.06 -4.17
CA ARG A 44 -1.62 19.61 -3.37
C ARG A 44 -0.72 18.70 -4.18
N GLU A 45 0.59 18.78 -3.92
CA GLU A 45 1.55 17.85 -4.51
C GLU A 45 1.16 16.42 -4.13
N ARG A 46 1.16 15.52 -5.12
CA ARG A 46 0.96 14.09 -4.87
C ARG A 46 2.09 13.64 -3.95
N ASP A 47 1.76 12.92 -2.89
CA ASP A 47 2.76 12.37 -1.96
C ASP A 47 3.78 11.46 -2.69
N ILE A 48 3.41 10.92 -3.87
CA ILE A 48 4.23 10.00 -4.67
C ILE A 48 4.24 10.40 -6.15
N VAL A 49 5.43 10.48 -6.75
CA VAL A 49 5.63 10.67 -8.19
C VAL A 49 5.85 9.33 -8.89
N GLU A 50 4.79 8.85 -9.53
CA GLU A 50 4.78 7.59 -10.30
C GLU A 50 5.34 7.72 -11.71
N ALA A 51 5.76 8.92 -12.14
CA ALA A 51 6.40 9.07 -13.45
C ALA A 51 7.70 8.23 -13.51
N PRO A 52 7.89 7.40 -14.55
CA PRO A 52 9.17 6.74 -14.78
C PRO A 52 10.28 7.78 -15.00
N ARG A 53 11.46 7.52 -14.46
CA ARG A 53 12.63 8.34 -14.75
C ARG A 53 13.22 7.95 -16.11
N LYS A 54 13.97 8.86 -16.74
CA LYS A 54 14.67 8.57 -17.99
C LYS A 54 15.62 7.37 -17.77
N ASP A 55 15.57 6.42 -18.69
CA ASP A 55 16.40 5.21 -18.69
C ASP A 55 16.24 4.33 -17.43
N GLU A 56 15.14 4.47 -16.69
CA GLU A 56 14.85 3.66 -15.49
C GLU A 56 14.38 2.24 -15.89
N PRO A 57 15.11 1.18 -15.49
CA PRO A 57 14.67 -0.18 -15.78
C PRO A 57 13.34 -0.49 -15.09
N PRO A 58 12.44 -1.29 -15.71
CA PRO A 58 11.12 -1.57 -15.15
C PRO A 58 11.14 -2.13 -13.72
N LEU A 59 12.11 -2.98 -13.40
CA LEU A 59 12.25 -3.56 -12.06
C LEU A 59 12.60 -2.50 -11.00
N GLU A 60 13.47 -1.55 -11.35
CA GLU A 60 13.88 -0.48 -10.44
C GLU A 60 12.77 0.57 -10.28
N TYR A 61 12.02 0.83 -11.36
CA TYR A 61 10.79 1.63 -11.32
C TYR A 61 9.78 1.09 -10.29
N VAL A 62 9.40 -0.19 -10.40
CA VAL A 62 8.38 -0.76 -9.49
C VAL A 62 8.87 -0.82 -8.04
N LYS A 63 10.16 -1.12 -7.81
CA LYS A 63 10.75 -1.10 -6.46
C LYS A 63 10.73 0.30 -5.87
N ARG A 64 11.08 1.32 -6.66
CA ARG A 64 11.06 2.71 -6.21
C ARG A 64 9.66 3.11 -5.80
N VAL A 65 8.67 2.93 -6.68
CA VAL A 65 7.28 3.34 -6.42
C VAL A 65 6.69 2.61 -5.22
N ALA A 66 7.06 1.34 -4.98
CA ALA A 66 6.57 0.56 -3.85
C ALA A 66 7.25 0.87 -2.50
N ARG A 67 8.37 1.60 -2.48
CA ARG A 67 9.13 1.96 -1.26
C ARG A 67 8.81 3.35 -0.71
N VAL A 68 8.10 4.16 -1.49
CA VAL A 68 7.66 5.51 -1.10
C VAL A 68 6.40 5.41 -0.24
#